data_AF-A0A7W6KL84-F1
#
_entry.id   AF-A0A7W6KL84-F1
#
_cell.length_a   1.000
_cell.length_b   1.000
_cell.length_c   1.000
_cell.angle_alpha   90.00
_cell.angle_beta   90.00
_cell.angle_gamma   90.00
#
_symmetry.space_group_name_H-M   'P 1'
#
loop_
_entity.id
_entity.type
_entity.pdbx_description
1 polymer ?
#
loop_
_entity_poly.entity_id
_entity_poly.type
_entity_poly.pdbx_seq_one_letter_code
_entity_poly.pdbx_strand_id
1 'polypeptide(L)'
;MRNVICFACLLVVGAFSQGGAADSEWSFSDHPQPRPWEIDPDQGRFLDPPGQGLLFGAPGCGDRMERAFIVYLETYPDYAETGPRNLLYARWLDYAEASEEWSLPCCLSAPHGYQLRRMLEEPDADVTISYCGRFAGDPETSYDWLAKMHIDVIEHIALKGSVAGLSVYLQLDGKGRVVNLNPDVVYYLKSAILSSDNPTRPDYLFDENDASWRDQPWNRPNLEEELSPERKAFVDEAVARGDLAAVLETTGPCGDTAWRGAD
;
A
#
# COMPACT_ATOMS: atom_id res chain seq x y z
N MET A 1 65.78 -0.08 32.83
CA MET A 1 66.34 -0.38 31.50
C MET A 1 65.24 -0.99 30.64
N ARG A 2 64.95 -0.37 29.47
CA ARG A 2 64.54 -1.01 28.20
C ARG A 2 63.27 -1.90 28.22
N ASN A 3 62.26 -1.79 27.37
CA ASN A 3 62.07 -1.12 26.08
C ASN A 3 60.56 -0.88 25.87
N VAL A 4 60.23 0.30 25.36
CA VAL A 4 58.91 0.63 24.79
C VAL A 4 58.97 0.28 23.31
N ILE A 5 58.06 -0.59 22.83
CA ILE A 5 57.90 -0.89 21.41
C ILE A 5 56.64 -0.18 20.92
N CYS A 6 56.84 0.92 20.20
CA CYS A 6 55.80 1.62 19.44
C CYS A 6 55.48 0.82 18.18
N PHE A 7 54.26 0.28 18.07
CA PHE A 7 53.67 -0.13 16.80
C PHE A 7 52.81 1.02 16.27
N ALA A 8 53.36 1.76 15.30
CA ALA A 8 52.61 2.71 14.50
C ALA A 8 51.90 1.95 13.37
N CYS A 9 50.61 1.65 13.53
CA CYS A 9 49.75 1.26 12.42
C CYS A 9 49.38 2.51 11.62
N LEU A 10 49.99 2.68 10.45
CA LEU A 10 49.51 3.59 9.42
C LEU A 10 48.13 3.07 8.93
N LEU A 11 47.06 3.69 9.42
CA LEU A 11 45.75 3.63 8.77
C LEU A 11 45.80 4.52 7.53
N VAL A 12 46.02 3.91 6.38
CA VAL A 12 45.72 4.53 5.09
C VAL A 12 44.20 4.57 4.97
N VAL A 13 43.60 5.68 5.40
CA VAL A 13 42.22 6.01 5.08
C VAL A 13 42.20 6.34 3.59
N GLY A 14 42.02 5.31 2.76
CA GLY A 14 41.65 5.48 1.37
C GLY A 14 40.30 6.19 1.35
N ALA A 15 40.32 7.50 1.11
CA ALA A 15 39.16 8.24 0.71
C ALA A 15 38.73 7.70 -0.66
N PHE A 16 37.92 6.63 -0.65
CA PHE A 16 37.01 6.38 -1.74
C PHE A 16 36.03 7.55 -1.73
N SER A 17 36.40 8.61 -2.45
CA SER A 17 35.42 9.52 -3.01
C SER A 17 34.46 8.66 -3.80
N GLN A 18 33.35 8.27 -3.17
CA GLN A 18 32.16 7.86 -3.88
C GLN A 18 31.91 9.02 -4.84
N GLY A 19 32.22 8.80 -6.11
CA GLY A 19 31.72 9.64 -7.16
C GLY A 19 30.21 9.56 -7.02
N GLY A 20 29.63 10.56 -6.37
CA GLY A 20 28.25 10.91 -6.56
C GLY A 20 28.14 11.28 -8.03
N ALA A 21 27.96 10.26 -8.87
CA ALA A 21 27.39 10.45 -10.19
C ALA A 21 26.15 11.31 -9.93
N ALA A 22 26.14 12.49 -10.54
CA ALA A 22 25.03 13.41 -10.43
C ALA A 22 23.75 12.59 -10.65
N ASP A 23 22.94 12.51 -9.60
CA ASP A 23 21.61 11.90 -9.61
C ASP A 23 20.68 12.87 -10.37
N SER A 24 21.08 13.19 -11.60
CA SER A 24 20.45 14.19 -12.43
C SER A 24 19.24 13.56 -13.12
N GLU A 25 18.08 14.01 -12.66
CA GLU A 25 16.92 14.38 -13.48
C GLU A 25 15.96 13.28 -13.98
N TRP A 26 15.96 12.06 -13.42
CA TRP A 26 14.78 11.21 -13.66
C TRP A 26 13.61 11.66 -12.78
N SER A 27 12.56 12.18 -13.42
CA SER A 27 11.33 12.62 -12.79
C SER A 27 10.15 11.81 -13.34
N PHE A 28 9.45 11.08 -12.46
CA PHE A 28 8.22 10.37 -12.84
C PHE A 28 7.03 11.30 -13.10
N SER A 29 7.13 12.58 -12.73
CA SER A 29 6.14 13.59 -13.13
C SER A 29 6.28 13.94 -14.61
N ASP A 30 7.50 13.98 -15.13
CA ASP A 30 7.78 14.29 -16.53
C ASP A 30 7.79 13.01 -17.41
N HIS A 31 8.02 11.87 -16.78
CA HIS A 31 8.07 10.54 -17.40
C HIS A 31 7.17 9.55 -16.63
N PRO A 32 5.84 9.77 -16.57
CA PRO A 32 4.93 8.87 -15.87
C PRO A 32 4.84 7.52 -16.59
N GLN A 33 4.26 6.51 -15.95
CA GLN A 33 3.85 5.30 -16.65
C GLN A 33 2.99 5.69 -17.86
N PRO A 34 3.35 5.25 -19.09
CA PRO A 34 2.58 5.59 -20.27
C PRO A 34 1.15 5.04 -20.12
N ARG A 35 0.14 5.83 -20.46
CA ARG A 35 -1.28 5.48 -20.30
C ARG A 35 -1.73 4.43 -21.32
N PRO A 36 -2.91 3.80 -21.13
CA PRO A 36 -3.42 2.78 -22.05
C PRO A 36 -3.49 3.15 -23.53
N TRP A 37 -3.70 4.44 -23.82
CA TRP A 37 -3.77 4.95 -25.19
C TRP A 37 -2.44 5.51 -25.72
N GLU A 38 -1.39 5.52 -24.91
CA GLU A 38 -0.05 6.01 -25.27
C GLU A 38 0.90 4.89 -25.67
N ILE A 39 0.54 3.64 -25.38
CA ILE A 39 1.28 2.45 -25.79
C ILE A 39 0.69 1.84 -27.07
N ASP A 40 1.50 1.07 -27.79
CA ASP A 40 1.01 0.38 -28.97
C ASP A 40 0.15 -0.87 -28.59
N PRO A 41 -0.66 -1.40 -29.53
CA PRO A 41 -1.51 -2.56 -29.26
C PRO A 41 -0.75 -3.85 -28.89
N ASP A 42 0.50 -4.01 -29.29
CA ASP A 42 1.32 -5.17 -28.93
C ASP A 42 1.78 -5.07 -27.48
N GLN A 43 2.21 -3.88 -27.04
CA GLN A 43 2.48 -3.58 -25.65
C GLN A 43 1.23 -3.76 -24.78
N GLY A 44 0.07 -3.32 -25.25
CA GLY A 44 -1.21 -3.56 -24.56
C GLY A 44 -1.52 -5.04 -24.38
N ARG A 45 -1.33 -5.86 -25.42
CA ARG A 45 -1.48 -7.32 -25.35
C ARG A 45 -0.41 -8.00 -24.49
N PHE A 46 0.78 -7.41 -24.40
CA PHE A 46 1.84 -7.90 -23.54
C PHE A 46 1.50 -7.66 -22.06
N LEU A 47 0.98 -6.49 -21.71
CA LEU A 47 0.52 -6.19 -20.34
C LEU A 47 -0.72 -7.00 -19.94
N ASP A 48 -1.66 -7.16 -20.87
CA ASP A 48 -2.95 -7.82 -20.66
C ASP A 48 -3.19 -8.93 -21.72
N PRO A 49 -2.53 -10.10 -21.62
CA PRO A 49 -2.72 -11.17 -22.58
C PRO A 49 -4.15 -11.67 -22.61
N PRO A 50 -4.73 -11.91 -23.80
CA PRO A 50 -6.06 -12.47 -23.92
C PRO A 50 -6.21 -13.78 -23.12
N GLY A 51 -7.23 -13.83 -22.26
CA GLY A 51 -7.53 -14.99 -21.41
C GLY A 51 -6.72 -15.05 -20.10
N GLN A 52 -5.79 -14.13 -19.87
CA GLN A 52 -5.11 -13.95 -18.59
C GLN A 52 -5.66 -12.68 -17.93
N GLY A 53 -6.82 -12.79 -17.28
CA GLY A 53 -7.31 -11.70 -16.43
C GLY A 53 -6.31 -11.38 -15.29
N LEU A 54 -6.55 -10.29 -14.56
CA LEU A 54 -5.73 -9.93 -13.40
C LEU A 54 -5.68 -11.09 -12.39
N LEU A 55 -4.48 -11.63 -12.16
CA LEU A 55 -4.27 -12.73 -11.24
C LEU A 55 -4.17 -12.21 -9.81
N PHE A 56 -5.30 -11.82 -9.22
CA PHE A 56 -5.36 -11.38 -7.81
C PHE A 56 -4.92 -12.45 -6.81
N GLY A 57 -4.78 -13.71 -7.23
CA GLY A 57 -4.19 -14.76 -6.42
C GLY A 57 -2.65 -14.70 -6.33
N ALA A 58 -1.98 -13.88 -7.12
CA ALA A 58 -0.52 -13.77 -7.15
C ALA A 58 -0.08 -12.32 -6.86
N PRO A 59 0.92 -12.10 -5.99
CA PRO A 59 1.51 -10.77 -5.78
C PRO A 59 1.87 -10.09 -7.11
N GLY A 60 1.66 -8.77 -7.21
CA GLY A 60 1.91 -8.02 -8.44
C GLY A 60 0.96 -8.36 -9.60
N CYS A 61 -0.21 -8.94 -9.31
CA CYS A 61 -1.11 -9.56 -10.30
C CYS A 61 -0.40 -10.61 -11.19
N GLY A 62 0.56 -11.36 -10.64
CA GLY A 62 1.40 -12.28 -11.42
C GLY A 62 2.64 -11.57 -11.93
N ASP A 63 2.85 -11.54 -13.25
CA ASP A 63 4.00 -10.88 -13.86
C ASP A 63 3.69 -9.47 -14.40
N ARG A 64 2.48 -8.95 -14.16
CA ARG A 64 2.04 -7.65 -14.66
C ARG A 64 3.00 -6.52 -14.28
N MET A 65 3.46 -6.47 -13.03
CA MET A 65 4.38 -5.41 -12.59
C MET A 65 5.72 -5.45 -13.32
N GLU A 66 6.28 -6.63 -13.57
CA GLU A 66 7.51 -6.79 -14.34
C GLU A 66 7.30 -6.38 -15.81
N ARG A 67 6.16 -6.76 -16.40
CA ARG A 67 5.80 -6.38 -17.76
C ARG A 67 5.57 -4.88 -17.92
N ALA A 68 4.89 -4.25 -16.95
CA ALA A 68 4.69 -2.81 -16.90
C ALA A 68 6.03 -2.06 -16.84
N PHE A 69 6.98 -2.58 -16.06
CA PHE A 69 8.33 -2.04 -16.00
C PHE A 69 9.12 -2.24 -17.31
N ILE A 70 8.96 -3.39 -18.00
CA ILE A 70 9.55 -3.58 -19.33
C ILE A 70 9.03 -2.54 -20.32
N VAL A 71 7.71 -2.35 -20.38
CA VAL A 71 7.09 -1.33 -21.24
C VAL A 71 7.59 0.07 -20.86
N TYR A 72 7.73 0.37 -19.56
CA TYR A 72 8.27 1.64 -19.09
C TYR A 72 9.69 1.89 -19.63
N LEU A 73 10.57 0.90 -19.60
CA LEU A 73 11.95 1.02 -20.12
C LEU A 73 12.01 1.12 -21.64
N GLU A 74 11.07 0.51 -22.36
CA GLU A 74 10.95 0.65 -23.82
C GLU A 74 10.51 2.06 -24.20
N THR A 75 9.56 2.63 -23.45
CA THR A 75 9.10 4.01 -23.65
C THR A 75 10.18 5.03 -23.27
N TYR A 76 10.96 4.73 -22.22
CA TYR A 76 11.96 5.62 -21.65
C TYR A 76 13.36 4.97 -21.63
N PRO A 77 14.02 4.83 -22.79
CA PRO A 77 15.32 4.16 -22.86
C PRO A 77 16.40 4.87 -22.05
N ASP A 78 16.34 6.20 -21.93
CA ASP A 78 17.28 6.99 -21.13
C ASP A 78 17.26 6.57 -19.64
N TYR A 79 16.10 6.17 -19.10
CA TYR A 79 16.01 5.65 -17.74
C TYR A 79 16.79 4.36 -17.56
N ALA A 80 16.78 3.47 -18.57
CA ALA A 80 17.49 2.20 -18.56
C ALA A 80 19.01 2.37 -18.45
N GLU A 81 19.54 3.52 -18.87
CA GLU A 81 20.97 3.84 -18.83
C GLU A 81 21.41 4.39 -17.46
N THR A 82 20.48 4.76 -16.58
CA THR A 82 20.79 5.41 -15.29
C THR A 82 21.22 4.46 -14.18
N GLY A 83 21.20 3.13 -14.41
CA GLY A 83 21.75 2.19 -13.43
C GLY A 83 21.37 0.73 -13.64
N PRO A 84 21.77 -0.14 -12.68
CA PRO A 84 21.41 -1.55 -12.69
C PRO A 84 19.88 -1.77 -12.65
N ARG A 85 19.39 -2.75 -13.42
CA ARG A 85 17.95 -3.07 -13.54
C ARG A 85 17.23 -3.20 -12.20
N ASN A 86 17.83 -3.86 -11.22
CA ASN A 86 17.20 -4.07 -9.90
C ASN A 86 16.99 -2.75 -9.13
N LEU A 87 17.92 -1.79 -9.26
CA LEU A 87 17.77 -0.46 -8.65
C LEU A 87 16.75 0.40 -9.41
N LEU A 88 16.72 0.27 -10.74
CA LEU A 88 15.71 0.94 -11.56
C LEU A 88 14.30 0.41 -11.28
N TYR A 89 14.17 -0.90 -11.12
CA TYR A 89 12.90 -1.53 -10.78
C TYR A 89 12.43 -1.10 -9.40
N ALA A 90 13.30 -1.11 -8.38
CA ALA A 90 12.94 -0.66 -7.04
C ALA A 90 12.49 0.80 -7.02
N ARG A 91 13.17 1.69 -7.75
CA ARG A 91 12.78 3.11 -7.87
C ARG A 91 11.45 3.28 -8.61
N TRP A 92 11.25 2.54 -9.71
CA TRP A 92 9.99 2.55 -10.45
C TRP A 92 8.84 1.96 -9.63
N LEU A 93 9.11 0.95 -8.80
CA LEU A 93 8.12 0.32 -7.94
C LEU A 93 7.63 1.30 -6.87
N ASP A 94 8.53 2.05 -6.22
CA ASP A 94 8.16 3.11 -5.27
C ASP A 94 7.26 4.18 -5.91
N TYR A 95 7.53 4.53 -7.17
CA TYR A 95 6.63 5.36 -7.97
C TYR A 95 5.28 4.66 -8.24
N ALA A 96 5.30 3.40 -8.67
CA ALA A 96 4.12 2.63 -9.03
C ALA A 96 3.16 2.43 -7.85
N GLU A 97 3.67 2.36 -6.62
CA GLU A 97 2.89 2.30 -5.38
C GLU A 97 2.05 3.56 -5.14
N ALA A 98 2.53 4.72 -5.61
CA ALA A 98 1.83 6.01 -5.49
C ALA A 98 1.06 6.40 -6.76
N SER A 99 1.37 5.78 -7.90
CA SER A 99 0.79 6.14 -9.20
C SER A 99 -0.61 5.57 -9.34
N GLU A 100 -1.61 6.36 -9.74
CA GLU A 100 -2.95 5.82 -10.06
C GLU A 100 -3.04 5.23 -11.47
N GLU A 101 -1.93 5.24 -12.21
CA GLU A 101 -1.87 4.78 -13.58
C GLU A 101 -2.00 3.25 -13.66
N TRP A 102 -2.75 2.76 -14.67
CA TRP A 102 -2.87 1.33 -15.01
C TRP A 102 -3.30 0.37 -13.91
N SER A 103 -3.89 0.89 -12.83
CA SER A 103 -4.22 0.10 -11.64
C SER A 103 -2.97 -0.59 -11.05
N LEU A 104 -1.77 -0.03 -11.23
CA LEU A 104 -0.54 -0.61 -10.69
C LEU A 104 -0.60 -0.79 -9.16
N PRO A 105 -1.03 0.19 -8.34
CA PRO A 105 -1.14 -0.01 -6.91
C PRO A 105 -2.19 -1.06 -6.55
N CYS A 106 -3.27 -1.17 -7.33
CA CYS A 106 -4.25 -2.26 -7.15
C CYS A 106 -3.58 -3.62 -7.31
N CYS A 107 -2.68 -3.77 -8.28
CA CYS A 107 -1.93 -5.01 -8.45
C CYS A 107 -0.86 -5.28 -7.37
N LEU A 108 -0.41 -4.22 -6.68
CA LEU A 108 0.47 -4.34 -5.54
C LEU A 108 -0.28 -4.63 -4.23
N SER A 109 -1.50 -4.13 -4.05
CA SER A 109 -2.26 -4.26 -2.80
C SER A 109 -3.32 -5.37 -2.82
N ALA A 110 -4.11 -5.49 -3.89
CA ALA A 110 -5.26 -6.40 -3.94
C ALA A 110 -4.88 -7.89 -3.74
N PRO A 111 -3.75 -8.39 -4.27
CA PRO A 111 -3.34 -9.76 -3.97
C PRO A 111 -3.07 -10.03 -2.50
N HIS A 112 -2.53 -9.05 -1.77
CA HIS A 112 -2.31 -9.18 -0.34
C HIS A 112 -3.64 -9.23 0.42
N GLY A 113 -4.61 -8.41 0.03
CA GLY A 113 -5.95 -8.44 0.62
C GLY A 113 -6.67 -9.76 0.35
N TYR A 114 -6.54 -10.29 -0.87
CA TYR A 114 -7.09 -11.59 -1.26
C TYR A 114 -6.45 -12.75 -0.48
N GLN A 115 -5.11 -12.77 -0.38
CA GLN A 115 -4.38 -13.81 0.36
C GLN A 115 -4.69 -13.76 1.85
N LEU A 116 -4.72 -12.57 2.46
CA LEU A 116 -5.14 -12.39 3.84
C LEU A 116 -6.55 -12.94 4.05
N ARG A 117 -7.53 -12.56 3.21
CA ARG A 117 -8.90 -13.07 3.32
C ARG A 117 -8.94 -14.60 3.23
N ARG A 118 -8.28 -15.18 2.22
CA ARG A 118 -8.26 -16.64 2.04
C ARG A 118 -7.67 -17.36 3.24
N MET A 119 -6.56 -16.85 3.75
CA MET A 119 -5.91 -17.39 4.94
C MET A 119 -6.85 -17.32 6.15
N LEU A 120 -7.60 -16.23 6.36
CA LEU A 120 -8.56 -16.10 7.46
C LEU A 120 -9.82 -16.96 7.30
N GLU A 121 -10.10 -17.45 6.10
CA GLU A 121 -11.18 -18.41 5.81
C GLU A 121 -10.74 -19.87 6.05
N GLU A 122 -9.44 -20.14 6.27
CA GLU A 122 -8.95 -21.48 6.57
C GLU A 122 -9.37 -21.90 8.00
N PRO A 123 -10.03 -23.07 8.18
CA PRO A 123 -10.51 -23.50 9.50
C PRO A 123 -9.43 -23.65 10.57
N ASP A 124 -8.21 -23.96 10.15
CA ASP A 124 -7.05 -24.21 11.01
C ASP A 124 -6.12 -22.98 11.14
N ALA A 125 -6.54 -21.82 10.62
CA ALA A 125 -5.76 -20.59 10.75
C ALA A 125 -5.74 -20.11 12.21
N ASP A 126 -4.61 -20.34 12.88
CA ASP A 126 -4.35 -19.91 14.25
C ASP A 126 -3.71 -18.52 14.26
N VAL A 127 -4.48 -17.50 13.85
CA VAL A 127 -4.09 -16.10 13.96
C VAL A 127 -4.50 -15.59 15.34
N THR A 128 -3.50 -15.15 16.10
CA THR A 128 -3.62 -14.67 17.48
C THR A 128 -3.51 -13.15 17.58
N ILE A 129 -2.86 -12.51 16.61
CA ILE A 129 -2.79 -11.05 16.52
C ILE A 129 -4.14 -10.45 16.09
N SER A 130 -4.32 -9.19 16.43
CA SER A 130 -5.41 -8.36 15.90
C SER A 130 -4.87 -7.04 15.39
N TYR A 131 -5.58 -6.41 14.47
CA TYR A 131 -5.18 -5.19 13.81
C TYR A 131 -6.36 -4.22 13.67
N CYS A 132 -6.13 -2.97 14.09
CA CYS A 132 -7.13 -1.90 14.05
C CYS A 132 -6.61 -0.58 13.46
N GLY A 133 -5.54 -0.63 12.67
CA GLY A 133 -4.66 0.52 12.39
C GLY A 133 -3.36 0.45 13.20
N ARG A 134 -3.30 -0.48 14.16
CA ARG A 134 -2.12 -0.91 14.90
C ARG A 134 -2.26 -2.38 15.22
N PHE A 135 -1.14 -3.08 15.35
CA PHE A 135 -1.14 -4.45 15.85
C PHE A 135 -1.36 -4.46 17.36
N ALA A 136 -2.19 -5.40 17.81
CA ALA A 136 -2.31 -5.80 19.20
C ALA A 136 -1.92 -7.27 19.31
N GLY A 137 -0.97 -7.55 20.20
CA GLY A 137 -0.26 -8.82 20.29
C GLY A 137 1.01 -8.85 19.43
N ASP A 138 1.91 -9.79 19.76
CA ASP A 138 3.10 -10.07 18.98
C ASP A 138 2.85 -11.28 18.07
N PRO A 139 3.43 -11.35 16.86
CA PRO A 139 3.29 -12.52 16.00
C PRO A 139 3.97 -13.78 16.60
N GLU A 140 3.19 -14.82 16.89
CA GLU A 140 3.68 -16.06 17.49
C GLU A 140 3.64 -17.25 16.52
N THR A 141 2.66 -17.26 15.60
CA THR A 141 2.47 -18.34 14.62
C THR A 141 2.93 -17.93 13.22
N SER A 142 3.11 -18.91 12.32
CA SER A 142 3.34 -18.62 10.90
C SER A 142 2.18 -17.84 10.28
N TYR A 143 0.95 -18.09 10.73
CA TYR A 143 -0.23 -17.35 10.28
C TYR A 143 -0.22 -15.90 10.77
N ASP A 144 0.26 -15.62 11.99
CA ASP A 144 0.44 -14.24 12.47
C ASP A 144 1.44 -13.47 11.61
N TRP A 145 2.60 -14.08 11.31
CA TRP A 145 3.63 -13.45 10.48
C TRP A 145 3.12 -13.17 9.06
N LEU A 146 2.36 -14.10 8.48
CA LEU A 146 1.74 -13.91 7.16
C LEU A 146 0.66 -12.82 7.20
N ALA A 147 -0.22 -12.83 8.21
CA ALA A 147 -1.23 -11.80 8.40
C ALA A 147 -0.60 -10.42 8.51
N LYS A 148 0.40 -10.28 9.39
CA LYS A 148 1.15 -9.05 9.57
C LYS A 148 1.79 -8.58 8.27
N MET A 149 2.48 -9.45 7.54
CA MET A 149 3.11 -9.09 6.27
C MET A 149 2.09 -8.57 5.26
N HIS A 150 0.95 -9.23 5.10
CA HIS A 150 -0.08 -8.77 4.15
C HIS A 150 -0.67 -7.41 4.55
N ILE A 151 -0.93 -7.21 5.84
CA ILE A 151 -1.43 -5.94 6.37
C ILE A 151 -0.40 -4.83 6.18
N ASP A 152 0.87 -5.06 6.54
CA ASP A 152 1.96 -4.08 6.42
C ASP A 152 2.14 -3.61 4.98
N VAL A 153 2.05 -4.51 3.99
CA VAL A 153 2.16 -4.14 2.57
C VAL A 153 0.99 -3.26 2.13
N ILE A 154 -0.23 -3.61 2.53
CA ILE A 154 -1.44 -2.83 2.18
C ILE A 154 -1.41 -1.46 2.84
N GLU A 155 -1.05 -1.39 4.13
CA GLU A 155 -0.88 -0.14 4.88
C GLU A 155 0.19 0.74 4.23
N HIS A 156 1.35 0.17 3.87
CA HIS A 156 2.43 0.89 3.19
C HIS A 156 1.97 1.53 1.88
N ILE A 157 1.25 0.80 1.03
CA ILE A 157 0.74 1.34 -0.24
C ILE A 157 -0.33 2.41 0.04
N ALA A 158 -1.18 2.22 1.04
CA ALA A 158 -2.17 3.23 1.44
C ALA A 158 -1.52 4.51 1.99
N LEU A 159 -0.39 4.39 2.72
CA LEU A 159 0.41 5.51 3.22
C LEU A 159 1.03 6.36 2.09
N LYS A 160 1.21 5.79 0.90
CA LYS A 160 1.62 6.53 -0.31
C LYS A 160 0.49 7.41 -0.88
N GLY A 161 -0.72 7.32 -0.33
CA GLY A 161 -1.88 8.08 -0.78
C GLY A 161 -2.59 7.47 -1.99
N SER A 162 -2.24 6.25 -2.39
CA SER A 162 -2.91 5.62 -3.52
C SER A 162 -4.37 5.28 -3.18
N VAL A 163 -5.31 5.70 -4.03
CA VAL A 163 -6.74 5.38 -3.92
C VAL A 163 -6.97 3.88 -3.95
N ALA A 164 -6.28 3.15 -4.84
CA ALA A 164 -6.36 1.70 -4.87
C ALA A 164 -5.80 1.07 -3.57
N GLY A 165 -4.69 1.59 -3.04
CA GLY A 165 -4.15 1.21 -1.72
C GLY A 165 -5.17 1.44 -0.59
N LEU A 166 -5.67 2.66 -0.47
CA LEU A 166 -6.68 3.06 0.52
C LEU A 166 -7.94 2.18 0.42
N SER A 167 -8.37 1.84 -0.79
CA SER A 167 -9.58 1.06 -1.04
C SER A 167 -9.42 -0.41 -0.67
N VAL A 168 -8.26 -1.00 -0.94
CA VAL A 168 -7.94 -2.35 -0.46
C VAL A 168 -7.80 -2.35 1.05
N TYR A 169 -7.19 -1.31 1.62
CA TYR A 169 -7.04 -1.18 3.06
C TYR A 169 -8.39 -1.08 3.77
N LEU A 170 -9.32 -0.26 3.26
CA LEU A 170 -10.69 -0.15 3.78
C LEU A 170 -11.41 -1.50 3.75
N GLN A 171 -11.26 -2.26 2.65
CA GLN A 171 -11.89 -3.56 2.49
C GLN A 171 -11.34 -4.67 3.39
N LEU A 172 -10.21 -4.43 4.08
CA LEU A 172 -9.76 -5.34 5.14
C LEU A 172 -10.68 -5.29 6.36
N ASP A 173 -11.37 -4.16 6.57
CA ASP A 173 -12.21 -3.96 7.74
C ASP A 173 -13.39 -4.95 7.79
N GLY A 174 -13.63 -5.52 8.96
CA GLY A 174 -14.71 -6.47 9.18
C GLY A 174 -14.53 -7.82 8.48
N LYS A 175 -13.37 -8.08 7.86
CA LYS A 175 -13.03 -9.38 7.28
C LYS A 175 -12.37 -10.27 8.34
N GLY A 176 -13.20 -11.03 9.05
CA GLY A 176 -12.76 -12.02 10.02
C GLY A 176 -12.45 -11.44 11.40
N ARG A 177 -11.78 -12.21 12.25
CA ARG A 177 -11.47 -11.82 13.64
C ARG A 177 -10.23 -10.94 13.77
N VAL A 178 -9.44 -10.84 12.70
CA VAL A 178 -8.08 -10.28 12.75
C VAL A 178 -8.08 -8.79 12.47
N VAL A 179 -8.85 -8.30 11.49
CA VAL A 179 -8.87 -6.89 11.12
C VAL A 179 -10.19 -6.24 11.47
N ASN A 180 -10.15 -5.34 12.45
CA ASN A 180 -11.25 -4.45 12.84
C ASN A 180 -10.68 -3.05 13.02
N LEU A 181 -10.64 -2.27 11.95
CA LEU A 181 -10.07 -0.93 11.92
C LEU A 181 -10.74 0.00 12.95
N ASN A 182 -9.96 0.87 13.56
CA ASN A 182 -10.51 1.89 14.44
C ASN A 182 -11.43 2.84 13.62
N PRO A 183 -12.54 3.35 14.19
CA PRO A 183 -13.42 4.30 13.50
C PRO A 183 -12.67 5.50 12.91
N ASP A 184 -11.59 5.98 13.56
CA ASP A 184 -10.72 7.03 13.01
C ASP A 184 -10.15 6.65 11.63
N VAL A 185 -9.66 5.42 11.52
CA VAL A 185 -9.02 4.89 10.31
C VAL A 185 -10.07 4.61 9.25
N VAL A 186 -11.19 3.99 9.62
CA VAL A 186 -12.32 3.76 8.69
C VAL A 186 -12.83 5.09 8.12
N TYR A 187 -13.02 6.08 8.99
CA TYR A 187 -13.47 7.41 8.60
C TYR A 187 -12.47 8.10 7.68
N TYR A 188 -11.16 8.08 8.02
CA TYR A 188 -10.12 8.62 7.16
C TYR A 188 -10.15 7.95 5.77
N LEU A 189 -10.13 6.62 5.72
CA LEU A 189 -10.05 5.86 4.46
C LEU A 189 -11.27 6.16 3.57
N LYS A 190 -12.48 6.13 4.14
CA LYS A 190 -13.71 6.48 3.43
C LYS A 190 -13.64 7.90 2.88
N SER A 191 -13.33 8.87 3.74
CA SER A 191 -13.31 10.29 3.37
C SER A 191 -12.24 10.59 2.31
N ALA A 192 -11.03 10.03 2.46
CA ALA A 192 -9.93 10.20 1.52
C ALA A 192 -10.24 9.60 0.13
N ILE A 193 -10.90 8.43 0.09
CA ILE A 193 -11.37 7.85 -1.17
C ILE A 193 -12.41 8.81 -1.78
N LEU A 194 -13.48 9.15 -1.07
CA LEU A 194 -14.58 9.99 -1.57
C LEU A 194 -14.16 11.42 -1.96
N SER A 195 -13.08 11.95 -1.37
CA SER A 195 -12.51 13.25 -1.73
C SER A 195 -11.51 13.17 -2.88
N SER A 196 -11.12 11.98 -3.32
CA SER A 196 -10.16 11.82 -4.41
C SER A 196 -10.77 12.24 -5.74
N ASP A 197 -9.97 12.96 -6.54
CA ASP A 197 -10.25 13.33 -7.94
C ASP A 197 -9.95 12.19 -8.93
N ASN A 198 -9.54 11.01 -8.45
CA ASN A 198 -9.22 9.88 -9.33
C ASN A 198 -10.48 9.42 -10.09
N PRO A 199 -10.47 9.42 -11.44
CA PRO A 199 -11.64 9.01 -12.24
C PRO A 199 -11.99 7.52 -12.08
N THR A 200 -11.06 6.69 -11.61
CA THR A 200 -11.29 5.26 -11.32
C THR A 200 -11.53 4.99 -9.84
N ARG A 201 -11.89 6.02 -9.06
CA ARG A 201 -12.27 5.86 -7.65
C ARG A 201 -13.38 4.81 -7.50
N PRO A 202 -13.28 3.89 -6.51
CA PRO A 202 -14.22 2.78 -6.37
C PRO A 202 -15.50 3.20 -5.64
N ASP A 203 -16.30 4.06 -6.27
CA ASP A 203 -17.57 4.57 -5.72
C ASP A 203 -18.57 3.45 -5.39
N TYR A 204 -18.46 2.30 -6.06
CA TYR A 204 -19.29 1.12 -5.79
C TYR A 204 -19.16 0.62 -4.34
N LEU A 205 -18.03 0.88 -3.65
CA LEU A 205 -17.85 0.50 -2.24
C LEU A 205 -18.80 1.24 -1.29
N PHE A 206 -19.40 2.33 -1.75
CA PHE A 206 -20.29 3.20 -0.99
C PHE A 206 -21.73 3.18 -1.54
N ASP A 207 -22.05 2.26 -2.45
CA ASP A 207 -23.42 2.11 -2.94
C ASP A 207 -24.30 1.44 -1.88
N GLU A 208 -25.11 2.24 -1.20
CA GLU A 208 -26.08 1.79 -0.20
C GLU A 208 -27.18 0.89 -0.78
N ASN A 209 -27.35 0.84 -2.10
CA ASN A 209 -28.31 -0.04 -2.76
C ASN A 209 -27.73 -1.42 -3.07
N ASP A 210 -26.40 -1.58 -3.07
CA ASP A 210 -25.76 -2.88 -3.26
C ASP A 210 -25.69 -3.62 -1.92
N ALA A 211 -26.40 -4.75 -1.82
CA ALA A 211 -26.43 -5.58 -0.62
C ALA A 211 -25.03 -6.09 -0.20
N SER A 212 -24.06 -6.14 -1.10
CA SER A 212 -22.68 -6.53 -0.82
C SER A 212 -21.94 -5.48 0.01
N TRP A 213 -22.32 -4.21 -0.15
CA TRP A 213 -21.62 -3.04 0.40
C TRP A 213 -22.41 -2.30 1.46
N ARG A 214 -23.74 -2.27 1.36
CA ARG A 214 -24.63 -1.54 2.28
C ARG A 214 -24.35 -1.83 3.75
N ASP A 215 -24.14 -3.10 4.08
CA ASP A 215 -24.04 -3.55 5.48
C ASP A 215 -22.60 -3.49 6.02
N GLN A 216 -21.63 -3.01 5.21
CA GLN A 216 -20.22 -2.87 5.61
C GLN A 216 -20.05 -1.74 6.65
N PRO A 217 -19.10 -1.87 7.59
CA PRO A 217 -18.94 -0.91 8.69
C PRO A 217 -18.74 0.54 8.24
N TRP A 218 -18.07 0.76 7.10
CA TRP A 218 -17.85 2.10 6.56
C TRP A 218 -19.08 2.76 5.95
N ASN A 219 -20.13 2.00 5.63
CA ASN A 219 -21.41 2.51 5.13
C ASN A 219 -22.46 2.68 6.25
N ARG A 220 -22.12 2.33 7.49
CA ARG A 220 -23.03 2.51 8.62
C ARG A 220 -23.19 4.01 8.95
N PRO A 221 -24.42 4.49 9.21
CA PRO A 221 -24.67 5.90 9.46
C PRO A 221 -24.04 6.43 10.76
N ASN A 222 -23.80 5.55 11.74
CA ASN A 222 -23.21 5.93 13.02
C ASN A 222 -21.68 6.04 12.99
N LEU A 223 -20.99 5.72 11.90
CA LEU A 223 -19.52 5.82 11.85
C LEU A 223 -19.03 7.21 12.26
N GLU A 224 -19.69 8.27 11.78
CA GLU A 224 -19.31 9.65 12.14
C GLU A 224 -19.61 9.97 13.60
N GLU A 225 -20.65 9.35 14.17
CA GLU A 225 -21.07 9.55 15.56
C GLU A 225 -20.10 8.90 16.56
N GLU A 226 -19.30 7.92 16.11
CA GLU A 226 -18.22 7.32 16.91
C GLU A 226 -17.04 8.26 17.14
N LEU A 227 -16.92 9.33 16.35
CA LEU A 227 -15.87 10.32 16.49
C LEU A 227 -16.39 11.53 17.28
N SER A 228 -15.70 11.88 18.38
CA SER A 228 -15.90 13.20 19.00
C SER A 228 -15.69 14.32 17.97
N PRO A 229 -16.36 15.48 18.10
CA PRO A 229 -16.20 16.59 17.16
C PRO A 229 -14.74 17.02 16.94
N GLU A 230 -13.94 17.05 18.02
CA GLU A 230 -12.52 17.38 17.96
C GLU A 230 -11.73 16.34 17.17
N ARG A 231 -12.04 15.05 17.37
CA ARG A 231 -11.38 13.95 16.65
C ARG A 231 -11.76 13.95 15.17
N LYS A 232 -13.04 14.15 14.85
CA LYS A 232 -13.51 14.26 13.47
C LYS A 232 -12.80 15.41 12.75
N ALA A 233 -12.73 16.59 13.38
CA ALA A 233 -12.03 17.75 12.80
C ALA A 233 -10.53 17.47 12.52
N PHE A 234 -9.85 16.75 13.43
CA PHE A 234 -8.48 16.30 13.19
C PHE A 234 -8.37 15.36 11.98
N VAL A 235 -9.27 14.37 11.88
CA VAL A 235 -9.24 13.41 10.77
C VAL A 235 -9.59 14.09 9.44
N ASP A 236 -10.57 15.01 9.42
CA ASP A 236 -10.91 15.83 8.25
C ASP A 236 -9.69 16.63 7.76
N GLU A 237 -8.92 17.22 8.68
CA GLU A 237 -7.69 17.94 8.34
C GLU A 237 -6.61 16.99 7.80
N ALA A 238 -6.46 15.81 8.39
CA ALA A 238 -5.54 14.78 7.90
C ALA A 238 -5.91 14.32 6.48
N VAL A 239 -7.20 14.14 6.18
CA VAL A 239 -7.70 13.82 4.83
C VAL A 239 -7.31 14.92 3.85
N ALA A 240 -7.52 16.19 4.21
CA ALA A 240 -7.15 17.33 3.36
C ALA A 240 -5.65 17.41 3.06
N ARG A 241 -4.80 16.88 3.95
CA ARG A 241 -3.34 16.79 3.75
C ARG A 241 -2.86 15.47 3.13
N GLY A 242 -3.74 14.48 2.97
CA GLY A 242 -3.37 13.12 2.55
C GLY A 242 -2.49 12.38 3.58
N ASP A 243 -2.69 12.65 4.88
CA ASP A 243 -1.79 12.26 5.96
C ASP A 243 -2.33 11.10 6.80
N LEU A 244 -2.36 9.90 6.19
CA LEU A 244 -2.81 8.67 6.87
C LEU A 244 -1.90 8.33 8.05
N ALA A 245 -0.61 8.62 7.95
CA ALA A 245 0.37 8.37 9.01
C ALA A 245 -0.03 9.06 10.32
N ALA A 246 -0.38 10.35 10.27
CA ALA A 246 -0.83 11.08 11.45
C ALA A 246 -2.09 10.47 12.10
N VAL A 247 -3.00 9.92 11.30
CA VAL A 247 -4.16 9.19 11.84
C VAL A 247 -3.70 7.95 12.57
N LEU A 248 -2.93 7.06 11.93
CA LEU A 248 -2.43 5.81 12.53
C LEU A 248 -1.59 6.05 13.80
N GLU A 249 -0.77 7.11 13.83
CA GLU A 249 0.06 7.53 14.97
C GLU A 249 -0.74 8.11 16.15
N THR A 250 -1.99 8.52 15.92
CA THR A 250 -2.86 9.07 16.97
C THR A 250 -4.08 8.20 17.28
N THR A 251 -4.35 7.18 16.47
CA THR A 251 -5.39 6.19 16.73
C THR A 251 -5.20 5.55 18.11
N GLY A 252 -6.29 5.43 18.85
CA GLY A 252 -6.30 4.77 20.15
C GLY A 252 -5.86 3.29 20.08
N PRO A 253 -5.74 2.61 21.23
CA PRO A 253 -5.57 1.17 21.23
C PRO A 253 -6.73 0.49 20.47
N CYS A 254 -6.52 -0.76 20.02
CA CYS A 254 -7.62 -1.55 19.48
C CYS A 254 -8.73 -1.65 20.53
N GLY A 255 -9.84 -0.99 20.25
CA GLY A 255 -10.90 -0.66 21.20
C GLY A 255 -12.20 -1.40 20.91
N ASP A 256 -13.27 -0.94 21.56
CA ASP A 256 -14.60 -1.54 21.48
C ASP A 256 -15.18 -1.47 20.06
N THR A 257 -15.47 -2.64 19.50
CA THR A 257 -16.13 -2.83 18.21
C THR A 257 -17.66 -2.82 18.32
N ALA A 258 -18.23 -2.52 19.48
CA ALA A 258 -19.68 -2.56 19.74
C ALA A 258 -20.50 -1.71 18.77
N TRP A 259 -19.96 -0.57 18.31
CA TRP A 259 -20.61 0.30 17.33
C TRP A 259 -20.92 -0.38 15.99
N ARG A 260 -20.20 -1.46 15.67
CA ARG A 260 -20.39 -2.25 14.44
C ARG A 260 -21.66 -3.09 14.45
N GLY A 261 -22.24 -3.34 15.62
CA GLY A 261 -23.45 -4.13 15.82
C GLY A 261 -24.70 -3.31 16.16
N ALA A 262 -24.60 -1.98 16.13
CA ALA A 262 -25.76 -1.10 16.31
C ALA A 262 -26.58 -1.07 15.01
N ASP A 263 -27.79 -1.66 15.08
CA ASP A 263 -28.80 -1.61 14.02
C ASP A 263 -29.71 -0.38 14.16
#